data_AF-A0A1H6P285-F1
#
_entry.id   AF-A0A1H6P285-F1
#
_cell.length_a   1.000
_cell.length_b   1.000
_cell.length_c   1.000
_cell.angle_alpha   90.00
_cell.angle_beta   90.00
_cell.angle_gamma   90.00
#
_symmetry.space_group_name_H-M   'P 1'
#
loop_
_entity.id
_entity.type
_entity.pdbx_description
1 polymer ?
#
loop_
_entity_poly.entity_id
_entity_poly.type
_entity_poly.pdbx_seq_one_letter_code
_entity_poly.pdbx_strand_id
1 'polypeptide(L)'
;MTRSSPTSSTSWLPITLCGFGCAVLFWLASRFPSPAWILAASVPTGLLWLRSAPSPAREQAQDRAEHEKLDNAAGVEVQQEVQGLSALCQRIAPIWSAQIESARHQSQSAVEALSERFAHLSELLAAAISPEVAADSDSTACLLARHKVELEIAQVLVALQFQDRVSQMLGHVRDDIARLARHLDEGDARHVDTRAWLDELSRTYTTPEQHAIHRGRHGVRDSASDITFF
;
A
#
# COMPACT_ATOMS: atom_id res chain seq x y z
N MET A 1 0.67 -10.41 -30.66
CA MET A 1 -0.60 -11.17 -30.67
C MET A 1 -1.75 -10.17 -30.80
N THR A 2 -2.28 -10.01 -32.01
CA THR A 2 -3.30 -9.02 -32.39
C THR A 2 -4.70 -9.58 -32.16
N ARG A 3 -5.51 -8.90 -31.36
CA ARG A 3 -6.87 -9.30 -30.98
C ARG A 3 -7.85 -8.84 -32.08
N SER A 4 -8.46 -9.79 -32.79
CA SER A 4 -9.48 -9.56 -33.82
C SER A 4 -10.81 -9.12 -33.18
N SER A 5 -11.41 -8.07 -33.73
CA SER A 5 -12.74 -7.55 -33.43
C SER A 5 -13.86 -8.52 -33.86
N PRO A 6 -14.96 -8.66 -33.08
CA PRO A 6 -16.14 -9.34 -33.56
C PRO A 6 -16.92 -8.39 -34.47
N THR A 7 -16.91 -8.65 -35.78
CA THR A 7 -17.85 -8.04 -36.72
C THR A 7 -19.24 -8.52 -36.36
N SER A 8 -20.09 -7.61 -35.87
CA SER A 8 -21.52 -7.82 -35.79
C SER A 8 -22.03 -8.23 -37.17
N SER A 9 -22.51 -9.47 -37.26
CA SER A 9 -23.27 -9.97 -38.41
C SER A 9 -24.60 -9.22 -38.46
N THR A 10 -24.56 -8.01 -39.03
CA THR A 10 -25.73 -7.24 -39.40
C THR A 10 -26.54 -8.12 -40.36
N SER A 11 -27.70 -8.58 -39.91
CA SER A 11 -28.56 -9.49 -40.64
C SER A 11 -29.19 -8.77 -41.83
N TRP A 12 -28.60 -8.90 -43.02
CA TRP A 12 -29.12 -8.37 -44.30
C TRP A 12 -30.34 -9.14 -44.86
N LEU A 13 -30.80 -10.17 -44.13
CA LEU A 13 -31.96 -11.00 -44.50
C LEU A 13 -33.29 -10.24 -44.70
N PRO A 14 -33.64 -9.14 -44.00
CA PRO A 14 -34.90 -8.44 -44.25
C PRO A 14 -34.83 -7.56 -45.52
N ILE A 15 -33.63 -7.11 -45.91
CA ILE A 15 -33.44 -6.24 -47.09
C ILE A 15 -33.60 -7.04 -48.38
N THR A 16 -33.08 -8.27 -48.42
CA THR A 16 -33.20 -9.15 -49.59
C THR A 16 -34.63 -9.67 -49.79
N LEU A 17 -35.37 -9.90 -48.70
CA LEU A 17 -36.77 -10.35 -48.78
C LEU A 17 -37.71 -9.24 -49.30
N CYS A 18 -37.45 -7.99 -48.92
CA CYS A 18 -38.20 -6.82 -49.37
C CYS A 18 -37.99 -6.55 -50.87
N GLY A 19 -36.75 -6.65 -51.35
CA GLY A 19 -36.42 -6.49 -52.78
C GLY A 19 -37.14 -7.50 -53.69
N PHE A 20 -37.29 -8.75 -53.24
CA PHE A 20 -38.01 -9.78 -53.98
C PHE A 20 -39.52 -9.50 -54.03
N GLY A 21 -40.09 -9.01 -52.91
CA GLY A 21 -41.49 -8.57 -52.85
C GLY A 21 -41.81 -7.45 -53.83
N CYS A 22 -40.93 -6.44 -53.93
CA CYS A 22 -41.09 -5.33 -54.88
C CYS A 22 -41.01 -5.79 -56.35
N ALA A 23 -40.11 -6.72 -56.69
CA ALA A 23 -39.95 -7.24 -58.04
C ALA A 23 -41.19 -8.03 -58.52
N VAL A 24 -41.79 -8.85 -57.64
CA VAL A 24 -43.01 -9.61 -57.93
C VAL A 24 -44.21 -8.69 -58.13
N LEU A 25 -44.34 -7.65 -57.30
CA LEU A 25 -45.42 -6.66 -57.44
C LEU A 25 -45.29 -5.85 -58.74
N PHE A 26 -44.07 -5.48 -59.13
CA PHE A 26 -43.81 -4.80 -60.40
C PHE A 26 -44.13 -5.69 -61.61
N TRP A 27 -43.79 -6.98 -61.55
CA TRP A 27 -44.13 -7.95 -62.59
C TRP A 27 -45.65 -8.17 -62.72
N LEU A 28 -46.39 -8.28 -61.61
CA LEU A 28 -47.85 -8.38 -61.63
C LEU A 28 -48.55 -7.11 -62.13
N ALA A 29 -48.04 -5.92 -61.76
CA ALA A 29 -48.59 -4.64 -62.20
C ALA A 29 -48.47 -4.44 -63.73
N SER A 30 -47.42 -5.00 -64.35
CA SER A 30 -47.24 -4.98 -65.81
C SER A 30 -48.24 -5.86 -66.57
N ARG A 31 -48.88 -6.83 -65.89
CA ARG A 31 -49.79 -7.82 -66.49
C ARG A 31 -51.27 -7.44 -66.35
N PHE A 32 -51.64 -6.67 -65.33
CA PHE A 32 -53.02 -6.25 -65.05
C PHE A 32 -53.05 -4.81 -64.49
N PRO A 33 -53.35 -3.79 -65.31
CA PRO A 33 -53.34 -2.39 -64.86
C PRO A 33 -54.60 -2.10 -64.03
N SER A 34 -54.51 -2.29 -62.71
CA SER A 34 -55.51 -1.85 -61.73
C SER A 34 -54.85 -1.03 -60.61
N PRO A 35 -55.51 0.03 -60.09
CA PRO A 35 -54.96 0.85 -59.01
C PRO A 35 -54.92 0.14 -57.65
N ALA A 36 -55.50 -1.06 -57.52
CA ALA A 36 -55.59 -1.81 -56.26
C ALA A 36 -54.24 -2.30 -55.74
N TRP A 37 -53.25 -2.47 -56.61
CA TRP A 37 -51.91 -2.95 -56.23
C TRP A 37 -51.12 -1.97 -55.36
N ILE A 38 -51.38 -0.67 -55.49
CA ILE A 38 -50.68 0.38 -54.73
C ILE A 38 -51.10 0.35 -53.25
N LEU A 39 -52.36 0.03 -52.96
CA LEU A 39 -52.86 -0.13 -51.58
C LEU A 39 -52.38 -1.42 -50.93
N ALA A 40 -52.24 -2.50 -51.70
CA ALA A 40 -51.78 -3.78 -51.18
C ALA A 40 -50.28 -3.76 -50.81
N ALA A 41 -49.46 -2.96 -51.49
CA ALA A 41 -48.02 -2.87 -51.25
C ALA A 41 -47.65 -1.95 -50.06
N SER A 42 -48.50 -0.97 -49.74
CA SER A 42 -48.22 -0.03 -48.63
C SER A 42 -48.50 -0.65 -47.26
N VAL A 43 -49.44 -1.59 -47.15
CA VAL A 43 -49.80 -2.24 -45.89
C VAL A 43 -48.63 -3.04 -45.28
N PRO A 44 -47.92 -3.92 -46.01
CA PRO A 44 -46.75 -4.62 -45.47
C PRO A 44 -45.64 -3.65 -45.07
N THR A 45 -45.42 -2.61 -45.87
CA THR A 45 -44.36 -1.62 -45.66
C THR A 45 -44.63 -0.79 -44.40
N GLY A 46 -45.88 -0.38 -44.17
CA GLY A 46 -46.30 0.32 -42.95
C GLY A 46 -46.26 -0.56 -41.71
N LEU A 47 -46.65 -1.84 -41.82
CA LEU A 47 -46.60 -2.79 -40.69
C LEU A 47 -45.15 -3.09 -40.29
N LEU A 48 -44.25 -3.20 -41.28
CA LEU A 48 -42.83 -3.40 -41.05
C LEU A 48 -42.20 -2.15 -40.43
N TRP A 49 -42.56 -0.94 -40.90
CA TRP A 49 -42.11 0.33 -40.31
C TRP A 49 -42.60 0.49 -38.87
N LEU A 50 -43.85 0.12 -38.54
CA LEU A 50 -44.37 0.18 -37.18
C LEU A 50 -43.72 -0.85 -36.23
N ARG A 51 -43.31 -2.01 -36.76
CA ARG A 51 -42.59 -3.04 -36.02
C ARG A 51 -41.08 -2.76 -35.92
N SER A 52 -40.51 -2.04 -36.88
CA SER A 52 -39.12 -1.62 -36.90
C SER A 52 -38.90 -0.23 -36.30
N ALA A 53 -39.97 0.53 -36.05
CA ALA A 53 -39.91 1.83 -35.43
C ALA A 53 -39.15 1.68 -34.11
N PRO A 54 -38.01 2.37 -33.94
CA PRO A 54 -37.23 2.29 -32.72
C PRO A 54 -38.15 2.69 -31.58
N SER A 55 -38.43 1.75 -30.67
CA SER A 55 -39.22 2.09 -29.50
C SER A 55 -38.38 3.06 -28.65
N PRO A 56 -38.93 4.19 -28.18
CA PRO A 56 -38.20 5.10 -27.30
C PRO A 56 -37.70 4.41 -26.02
N ALA A 57 -38.31 3.28 -25.66
CA ALA A 57 -37.87 2.39 -24.60
C ALA A 57 -36.48 1.75 -24.85
N ARG A 58 -36.05 1.56 -26.10
CA ARG A 58 -34.72 1.02 -26.44
C ARG A 58 -33.62 2.06 -26.31
N GLU A 59 -33.87 3.29 -26.77
CA GLU A 59 -32.96 4.42 -26.55
C GLU A 59 -32.79 4.69 -25.05
N GLN A 60 -33.90 4.79 -24.31
CA GLN A 60 -33.82 4.96 -22.85
C GLN A 60 -33.12 3.80 -22.11
N ALA A 61 -33.30 2.56 -22.57
CA ALA A 61 -32.58 1.43 -21.99
C ALA A 61 -31.08 1.48 -22.26
N GLN A 62 -30.68 2.02 -23.42
CA GLN A 62 -29.27 2.19 -23.78
C GLN A 62 -28.64 3.34 -22.99
N ASP A 63 -29.31 4.49 -22.89
CA ASP A 63 -28.87 5.63 -22.07
C ASP A 63 -28.76 5.26 -20.59
N ARG A 64 -29.74 4.51 -20.06
CA ARG A 64 -29.70 3.99 -18.69
C ARG A 64 -28.51 3.05 -18.48
N ALA A 65 -28.22 2.17 -19.44
CA ALA A 65 -27.09 1.25 -19.35
C ALA A 65 -25.74 1.97 -19.47
N GLU A 66 -25.65 3.08 -20.21
CA GLU A 66 -24.45 3.92 -20.26
C GLU A 66 -24.25 4.69 -18.96
N HIS A 67 -25.30 5.28 -18.38
CA HIS A 67 -25.25 5.92 -17.07
C HIS A 67 -24.87 4.93 -15.96
N GLU A 68 -25.46 3.72 -15.97
CA GLU A 68 -25.13 2.67 -14.99
C GLU A 68 -23.66 2.24 -15.08
N LYS A 69 -23.07 2.23 -16.30
CA LYS A 69 -21.63 1.96 -16.47
C LYS A 69 -20.75 3.09 -15.94
N LEU A 70 -21.12 4.35 -16.17
CA LEU A 70 -20.39 5.51 -15.67
C LEU A 70 -20.44 5.57 -14.14
N ASP A 71 -21.61 5.36 -13.55
CA ASP A 71 -21.80 5.32 -12.09
C ASP A 71 -21.03 4.14 -11.46
N ASN A 72 -21.08 2.95 -12.07
CA ASN A 72 -20.33 1.80 -11.59
C ASN A 72 -18.81 2.00 -11.76
N ALA A 73 -18.36 2.63 -12.85
CA ALA A 73 -16.94 2.97 -13.04
C ALA A 73 -16.46 3.97 -11.98
N ALA A 74 -17.24 5.01 -11.68
CA ALA A 74 -16.94 5.96 -10.61
C ALA A 74 -16.94 5.29 -9.22
N GLY A 75 -17.90 4.40 -8.96
CA GLY A 75 -17.94 3.62 -7.73
C GLY A 75 -16.72 2.69 -7.56
N VAL A 76 -16.28 2.05 -8.66
CA VAL A 76 -15.08 1.20 -8.66
C VAL A 76 -13.81 2.01 -8.40
N GLU A 77 -13.67 3.22 -8.97
CA GLU A 77 -12.50 4.09 -8.75
C GLU A 77 -12.37 4.51 -7.28
N VAL A 78 -13.47 4.97 -6.67
CA VAL A 78 -13.50 5.34 -5.24
C VAL A 78 -13.24 4.14 -4.33
N GLN A 79 -13.78 2.96 -4.68
CA GLN A 79 -13.54 1.74 -3.92
C GLN A 79 -12.07 1.30 -3.99
N GLN A 80 -11.42 1.44 -5.15
CA GLN A 80 -10.00 1.12 -5.34
C GLN A 80 -9.08 2.04 -4.55
N GLU A 81 -9.40 3.34 -4.49
CA GLU A 81 -8.69 4.35 -3.71
C GLU A 81 -8.69 4.01 -2.20
N VAL A 82 -9.87 3.74 -1.63
CA VAL A 82 -10.00 3.37 -0.21
C VAL A 82 -9.30 2.04 0.10
N GLN A 83 -9.34 1.08 -0.84
CA GLN A 83 -8.64 -0.20 -0.70
C GLN A 83 -7.12 -0.04 -0.71
N GLY A 84 -6.57 0.83 -1.58
CA GLY A 84 -5.13 1.10 -1.66
C GLY A 84 -4.58 1.69 -0.36
N LEU A 85 -5.30 2.66 0.20
CA LEU A 85 -4.94 3.26 1.48
C LEU A 85 -5.07 2.27 2.65
N SER A 86 -6.16 1.51 2.71
CA SER A 86 -6.36 0.48 3.73
C SER A 86 -5.24 -0.57 3.69
N ALA A 87 -4.85 -1.01 2.48
CA ALA A 87 -3.74 -1.94 2.29
C ALA A 87 -2.39 -1.34 2.73
N LEU A 88 -2.18 -0.04 2.55
CA LEU A 88 -1.02 0.68 3.08
C LEU A 88 -1.00 0.67 4.60
N CYS A 89 -2.08 1.10 5.25
CA CYS A 89 -2.18 1.12 6.70
C CYS A 89 -1.96 -0.27 7.32
N GLN A 90 -2.51 -1.32 6.70
CA GLN A 90 -2.31 -2.71 7.15
C GLN A 90 -0.85 -3.18 7.08
N ARG A 91 -0.05 -2.64 6.14
CA ARG A 91 1.37 -2.99 6.01
C ARG A 91 2.29 -2.15 6.87
N ILE A 92 1.96 -0.88 7.10
CA ILE A 92 2.83 0.04 7.84
C ILE A 92 2.56 0.04 9.34
N ALA A 93 1.30 -0.07 9.77
CA ALA A 93 0.97 -0.13 11.19
C ALA A 93 1.78 -1.17 11.99
N PRO A 94 2.00 -2.41 11.52
CA PRO A 94 2.85 -3.36 12.24
C PRO A 94 4.33 -2.93 12.26
N ILE A 95 4.83 -2.25 11.23
CA ILE A 95 6.21 -1.73 11.19
C ILE A 95 6.39 -0.65 12.25
N TRP A 96 5.48 0.33 12.33
CA TRP A 96 5.53 1.37 13.35
C TRP A 96 5.41 0.79 14.76
N SER A 97 4.50 -0.16 14.96
CA SER A 97 4.34 -0.86 16.23
C SER A 97 5.65 -1.55 16.64
N ALA A 98 6.27 -2.28 15.72
CA ALA A 98 7.53 -2.97 16.00
C ALA A 98 8.71 -2.03 16.24
N GLN A 99 8.76 -0.88 15.55
CA GLN A 99 9.76 0.16 15.80
C GLN A 99 9.55 0.81 17.18
N ILE A 100 8.33 1.17 17.55
CA ILE A 100 8.04 1.72 18.89
C ILE A 100 8.41 0.69 19.97
N GLU A 101 8.08 -0.58 19.75
CA GLU A 101 8.38 -1.65 20.70
C GLU A 101 9.88 -1.92 20.82
N SER A 102 10.63 -1.87 19.71
CA SER A 102 12.09 -1.93 19.73
C SER A 102 12.70 -0.76 20.52
N ALA A 103 12.23 0.47 20.29
CA ALA A 103 12.67 1.65 21.04
C ALA A 103 12.39 1.51 22.55
N ARG A 104 11.23 0.94 22.91
CA ARG A 104 10.85 0.64 24.30
C ARG A 104 11.80 -0.39 24.91
N HIS A 105 12.02 -1.51 24.23
CA HIS A 105 12.94 -2.57 24.67
C HIS A 105 14.38 -2.08 24.84
N GLN A 106 14.85 -1.25 23.91
CA GLN A 106 16.18 -0.66 23.99
C GLN A 106 16.32 0.26 25.20
N SER A 107 15.32 1.09 25.47
CA SER A 107 15.29 1.96 26.65
C SER A 107 15.32 1.14 27.93
N GLN A 108 14.49 0.11 28.03
CA GLN A 108 14.45 -0.76 29.20
C GLN A 108 15.79 -1.47 29.43
N SER A 109 16.35 -2.08 28.38
CA SER A 109 17.62 -2.80 28.46
C SER A 109 18.78 -1.87 28.85
N ALA A 110 18.77 -0.63 28.35
CA ALA A 110 19.77 0.36 28.71
C ALA A 110 19.66 0.80 30.17
N VAL A 111 18.45 0.99 30.69
CA VAL A 111 18.21 1.35 32.11
C VAL A 111 18.61 0.21 33.05
N GLU A 112 18.26 -1.03 32.71
CA GLU A 112 18.68 -2.22 33.45
C GLU A 112 20.21 -2.31 33.49
N ALA A 113 20.85 -2.23 32.33
CA ALA A 113 22.30 -2.34 32.22
C ALA A 113 23.03 -1.14 32.85
N LEU A 114 22.41 0.04 32.91
CA LEU A 114 22.94 1.20 33.62
C LEU A 114 22.87 0.98 35.15
N SER A 115 21.76 0.41 35.63
CA SER A 115 21.56 0.11 37.05
C SER A 115 22.55 -0.94 37.55
N GLU A 116 22.77 -2.00 36.77
CA GLU A 116 23.76 -3.04 37.08
C GLU A 116 25.18 -2.45 37.16
N ARG A 117 25.54 -1.59 36.20
CA ARG A 117 26.86 -0.93 36.20
C ARG A 117 27.03 0.03 37.36
N PHE A 118 26.01 0.80 37.73
CA PHE A 118 26.10 1.67 38.91
C PHE A 118 26.26 0.87 40.20
N ALA A 119 25.61 -0.29 40.33
CA ALA A 119 25.81 -1.19 41.45
C ALA A 119 27.27 -1.69 41.49
N HIS A 120 27.80 -2.18 40.37
CA HIS A 120 29.18 -2.65 40.27
C HIS A 120 30.20 -1.52 40.53
N LEU A 121 29.98 -0.32 40.01
CA LEU A 121 30.81 0.86 40.29
C LEU A 121 30.81 1.22 41.77
N SER A 122 29.66 1.15 42.44
CA SER A 122 29.55 1.38 43.88
C SER A 122 30.38 0.36 44.67
N GLU A 123 30.33 -0.91 44.30
CA GLU A 123 31.12 -1.98 44.92
C GLU A 123 32.62 -1.80 44.68
N LEU A 124 33.04 -1.49 43.45
CA LEU A 124 34.44 -1.23 43.11
C LEU A 124 34.99 -0.01 43.87
N LEU A 125 34.21 1.06 43.98
CA LEU A 125 34.61 2.26 44.71
C LEU A 125 34.71 1.98 46.22
N ALA A 126 33.77 1.24 46.79
CA ALA A 126 33.82 0.81 48.18
C ALA A 126 35.05 -0.08 48.47
N ALA A 127 35.38 -0.98 47.55
CA ALA A 127 36.57 -1.83 47.65
C ALA A 127 37.87 -1.02 47.55
N ALA A 128 37.92 -0.01 46.66
CA ALA A 128 39.09 0.84 46.47
C ALA A 128 39.37 1.81 47.65
N ILE A 129 38.32 2.23 48.37
CA ILE A 129 38.42 3.15 49.53
C ILE A 129 38.75 2.40 50.83
N SER A 130 38.69 1.06 50.84
CA SER A 130 39.02 0.27 52.03
C SER A 130 40.44 0.56 52.54
N PRO A 131 40.62 0.77 53.86
CA PRO A 131 41.86 1.30 54.45
C PRO A 131 43.10 0.42 54.19
N GLU A 132 42.93 -0.88 53.96
CA GLU A 132 44.01 -1.82 53.61
C GLU A 132 44.58 -1.60 52.20
N VAL A 133 43.76 -1.16 51.24
CA VAL A 133 44.18 -0.83 49.86
C VAL A 133 44.62 0.63 49.76
N ALA A 134 44.01 1.52 50.55
CA ALA A 134 44.37 2.94 50.58
C ALA A 134 45.76 3.21 51.21
N ALA A 135 46.17 2.38 52.19
CA ALA A 135 47.47 2.48 52.84
C ALA A 135 48.66 2.12 51.93
N ASP A 136 48.43 1.34 50.87
CA ASP A 136 49.41 0.99 49.84
C ASP A 136 48.95 1.60 48.50
N SER A 137 48.97 2.93 48.41
CA SER A 137 48.39 3.67 47.28
C SER A 137 49.04 3.35 45.93
N ASP A 138 50.25 2.77 45.93
CA ASP A 138 51.00 2.33 44.76
C ASP A 138 50.84 0.81 44.48
N SER A 139 49.99 0.13 45.26
CA SER A 139 49.72 -1.29 45.08
C SER A 139 49.09 -1.54 43.71
N THR A 140 49.54 -2.59 43.03
CA THR A 140 48.94 -3.08 41.77
C THR A 140 47.42 -3.25 41.86
N ALA A 141 46.88 -3.56 43.04
CA ALA A 141 45.45 -3.66 43.30
C ALA A 141 44.70 -2.32 43.15
N CYS A 142 45.29 -1.20 43.60
CA CYS A 142 44.73 0.14 43.46
C CYS A 142 44.67 0.56 41.98
N LEU A 143 45.75 0.31 41.22
CA LEU A 143 45.79 0.58 39.78
C LEU A 143 44.76 -0.25 38.99
N LEU A 144 44.60 -1.53 39.34
CA LEU A 144 43.58 -2.39 38.74
C LEU A 144 42.15 -1.92 39.06
N ALA A 145 41.87 -1.50 40.30
CA ALA A 145 40.57 -0.97 40.68
C ALA A 145 40.23 0.31 39.90
N ARG A 146 41.21 1.22 39.78
CA ARG A 146 41.05 2.45 38.98
C ARG A 146 40.77 2.14 37.51
N HIS A 147 41.52 1.23 36.90
CA HIS A 147 41.29 0.86 35.49
C HIS A 147 39.91 0.24 35.28
N LYS A 148 39.43 -0.60 36.22
CA LYS A 148 38.06 -1.14 36.17
C LYS A 148 37.01 -0.03 36.24
N VAL A 149 37.18 0.95 37.12
CA VAL A 149 36.27 2.11 37.19
C VAL A 149 36.26 2.90 35.87
N GLU A 150 37.43 3.12 35.26
CA GLU A 150 37.52 3.78 33.94
C GLU A 150 36.77 3.00 32.85
N LEU A 151 36.88 1.67 32.81
CA LEU A 151 36.15 0.81 31.87
C LEU A 151 34.63 0.84 32.11
N GLU A 152 34.19 0.77 33.36
CA GLU A 152 32.77 0.83 33.70
C GLU A 152 32.15 2.18 33.33
N ILE A 153 32.85 3.28 33.56
CA ILE A 153 32.41 4.62 33.13
C ILE A 153 32.30 4.69 31.61
N ALA A 154 33.28 4.14 30.87
CA ALA A 154 33.21 4.09 29.40
C ALA A 154 31.97 3.29 28.94
N GLN A 155 31.66 2.18 29.60
CA GLN A 155 30.45 1.40 29.30
C GLN A 155 29.16 2.12 29.66
N VAL A 156 29.12 2.91 30.75
CA VAL A 156 27.99 3.78 31.09
C VAL A 156 27.75 4.82 29.99
N LEU A 157 28.81 5.45 29.48
CA LEU A 157 28.70 6.41 28.39
C LEU A 157 28.15 5.76 27.11
N VAL A 158 28.59 4.54 26.78
CA VAL A 158 28.03 3.77 25.66
C VAL A 158 26.56 3.42 25.92
N ALA A 159 26.21 3.00 27.14
CA ALA A 159 24.84 2.66 27.49
C ALA A 159 23.91 3.86 27.29
N LEU A 160 24.31 5.07 27.70
CA LEU A 160 23.55 6.32 27.56
C LEU A 160 23.26 6.71 26.09
N GLN A 161 23.98 6.16 25.12
CA GLN A 161 23.71 6.39 23.69
C GLN A 161 22.36 5.79 23.23
N PHE A 162 21.70 4.98 24.06
CA PHE A 162 20.34 4.52 23.79
C PHE A 162 19.39 5.69 23.49
N GLN A 163 19.62 6.86 24.10
CA GLN A 163 18.83 8.06 23.89
C GLN A 163 18.83 8.52 22.41
N ASP A 164 19.99 8.54 21.78
CA ASP A 164 20.14 8.92 20.38
C ASP A 164 19.41 7.90 19.49
N ARG A 165 19.64 6.61 19.72
CA ARG A 165 19.01 5.53 18.95
C ARG A 165 17.48 5.54 19.07
N VAL A 166 16.94 5.73 20.27
CA VAL A 166 15.49 5.86 20.51
C VAL A 166 14.93 7.10 19.82
N SER A 167 15.63 8.22 19.89
CA SER A 167 15.21 9.48 19.26
C SER A 167 15.18 9.35 17.73
N GLN A 168 16.16 8.68 17.12
CA GLN A 168 16.18 8.40 15.68
C GLN A 168 15.01 7.50 15.28
N MET A 169 14.77 6.43 16.04
CA MET A 169 13.71 5.48 15.72
C MET A 169 12.31 6.10 15.81
N LEU A 170 12.02 6.84 16.88
CA LEU A 170 10.75 7.54 17.05
C LEU A 170 10.63 8.74 16.10
N GLY A 171 11.75 9.38 15.76
CA GLY A 171 11.81 10.43 14.74
C GLY A 171 11.34 9.92 13.38
N HIS A 172 11.87 8.78 12.92
CA HIS A 172 11.43 8.17 11.65
C HIS A 172 9.94 7.79 11.68
N VAL A 173 9.46 7.15 12.74
CA VAL A 173 8.03 6.82 12.89
C VAL A 173 7.15 8.08 12.81
N ARG A 174 7.52 9.14 13.50
CA ARG A 174 6.78 10.42 13.48
C ARG A 174 6.78 11.02 12.07
N ASP A 175 7.93 11.07 11.42
CA ASP A 175 8.08 11.68 10.11
C ASP A 175 7.29 10.87 9.06
N ASP A 176 7.24 9.55 9.20
CA ASP A 176 6.45 8.64 8.37
C ASP A 176 4.93 8.87 8.53
N ILE A 177 4.47 9.01 9.78
CA ILE A 177 3.05 9.33 10.07
C ILE A 177 2.70 10.69 9.48
N ALA A 178 3.55 11.69 9.66
CA ALA A 178 3.34 13.03 9.11
C ALA A 178 3.32 13.04 7.57
N ARG A 179 4.15 12.18 6.94
CA ARG A 179 4.13 11.98 5.50
C ARG A 179 2.83 11.33 5.03
N LEU A 180 2.34 10.30 5.74
CA LEU A 180 1.05 9.69 5.43
C LEU A 180 -0.10 10.68 5.57
N ALA A 181 -0.12 11.47 6.65
CA ALA A 181 -1.15 12.47 6.90
C ALA A 181 -1.22 13.51 5.78
N ARG A 182 -0.07 14.03 5.31
CA ARG A 182 -0.03 14.95 4.16
C ARG A 182 -0.57 14.31 2.89
N HIS A 183 -0.25 13.04 2.65
CA HIS A 183 -0.75 12.33 1.46
C HIS A 183 -2.27 12.15 1.48
N LEU A 184 -2.88 12.04 2.67
CA LEU A 184 -4.34 12.02 2.84
C LEU A 184 -4.96 13.40 2.60
N ASP A 185 -4.34 14.46 3.10
CA ASP A 185 -4.84 15.83 2.94
C ASP A 185 -4.76 16.33 1.49
N GLU A 186 -3.77 15.87 0.72
CA GLU A 186 -3.57 16.25 -0.69
C GLU A 186 -4.63 15.65 -1.64
N GLY A 187 -5.49 14.74 -1.16
CA GLY A 187 -6.57 14.14 -1.96
C GLY A 187 -6.09 13.25 -3.11
N ASP A 188 -4.81 12.88 -3.11
CA ASP A 188 -4.17 11.99 -4.09
C ASP A 188 -4.14 10.54 -3.60
N ALA A 189 -5.18 10.13 -2.87
CA ALA A 189 -5.30 8.75 -2.40
C ALA A 189 -5.57 7.76 -3.56
N ARG A 190 -5.87 8.27 -4.76
CA ARG A 190 -6.28 7.51 -5.93
C ARG A 190 -5.30 6.41 -6.32
N HIS A 191 -3.99 6.58 -6.09
CA HIS A 191 -2.98 5.59 -6.47
C HIS A 191 -1.79 5.53 -5.50
N VAL A 192 -2.04 5.22 -4.22
CA VAL A 192 -0.97 4.89 -3.28
C VAL A 192 -0.34 3.56 -3.68
N ASP A 193 0.80 3.58 -4.40
CA ASP A 193 1.61 2.38 -4.58
C ASP A 193 2.27 2.02 -3.25
N THR A 194 1.64 1.06 -2.57
CA THR A 194 2.10 0.57 -1.29
C THR A 194 3.54 0.03 -1.33
N ARG A 195 3.99 -0.54 -2.46
CA ARG A 195 5.36 -1.06 -2.57
C ARG A 195 6.37 0.06 -2.71
N ALA A 196 6.09 1.03 -3.58
CA ALA A 196 6.93 2.21 -3.72
C ALA A 196 7.04 2.99 -2.40
N TRP A 197 5.93 3.10 -1.65
CA TRP A 197 5.95 3.73 -0.33
C TRP A 197 6.83 2.96 0.66
N LEU A 198 6.69 1.63 0.74
CA LEU A 198 7.54 0.80 1.61
C LEU A 198 9.01 0.84 1.19
N ASP A 199 9.33 0.93 -0.10
CA ASP A 199 10.72 1.08 -0.58
C ASP A 199 11.31 2.41 -0.12
N GLU A 200 10.56 3.50 -0.28
CA GLU A 200 10.99 4.82 0.16
C GLU A 200 11.17 4.89 1.69
N LEU A 201 10.28 4.25 2.45
CA LEU A 201 10.45 4.12 3.90
C LEU A 201 11.78 3.44 4.26
N SER A 202 12.16 2.41 3.49
CA SER A 202 13.41 1.69 3.75
C SER A 202 14.67 2.53 3.55
N ARG A 203 14.59 3.60 2.74
CA ARG A 203 15.72 4.50 2.45
C ARG A 203 16.02 5.44 3.61
N THR A 204 15.04 5.76 4.43
CA THR A 204 15.19 6.62 5.61
C THR A 204 15.82 5.87 6.78
N TYR A 205 15.89 4.54 6.73
CA TYR A 205 16.46 3.76 7.81
C TYR A 205 17.97 3.88 7.86
N THR A 206 18.48 4.11 9.07
CA THR A 206 19.90 4.28 9.35
C THR A 206 20.47 3.09 10.12
N THR A 207 19.61 2.21 10.65
CA THR A 207 20.01 1.12 11.53
C THR A 207 19.68 -0.27 10.94
N PRO A 208 20.56 -1.28 11.14
CA PRO A 208 20.29 -2.67 10.72
C PRO A 208 19.00 -3.23 11.31
N GLU A 209 18.66 -2.82 12.52
CA GLU A 209 17.44 -3.22 13.23
C GLU A 209 16.19 -2.72 12.51
N GLN A 210 16.13 -1.45 12.10
CA GLN A 210 15.02 -0.92 11.31
C GLN A 210 14.83 -1.68 10.00
N HIS A 211 15.92 -2.03 9.31
CA HIS A 211 15.85 -2.86 8.10
C HIS A 211 15.42 -4.30 8.37
N ALA A 212 15.75 -4.87 9.52
CA ALA A 212 15.28 -6.21 9.92
C ALA A 212 13.78 -6.20 10.24
N ILE A 213 13.33 -5.14 10.93
CA ILE A 213 11.93 -4.89 11.25
C ILE A 213 11.10 -4.75 9.97
N HIS A 214 11.55 -3.91 9.04
CA HIS A 214 10.86 -3.68 7.76
C HIS A 214 10.73 -4.93 6.89
N ARG A 215 11.74 -5.82 6.90
CA ARG A 215 11.71 -7.10 6.19
C ARG A 215 10.81 -8.16 6.86
N GLY A 216 10.16 -7.83 7.98
CA GLY A 216 9.34 -8.77 8.74
C GLY A 216 10.16 -9.84 9.46
N ARG A 217 11.47 -9.63 9.64
CA ARG A 217 12.37 -10.57 10.32
C ARG A 217 12.30 -10.38 11.84
N HIS A 218 11.08 -10.35 12.37
CA HIS A 218 10.82 -10.33 13.81
C HIS A 218 10.76 -11.77 14.32
N GLY A 219 11.90 -12.36 14.70
CA GLY A 219 11.85 -13.64 15.41
C GLY A 219 12.98 -14.63 15.21
N VAL A 220 14.00 -14.35 14.40
CA VAL A 220 15.22 -15.17 14.49
C VAL A 220 16.16 -14.51 15.50
N ARG A 221 15.93 -14.84 16.77
CA ARG A 221 17.03 -14.94 17.75
C ARG A 221 18.03 -15.95 17.19
N ASP A 222 18.92 -15.53 16.30
CA ASP A 222 20.24 -16.13 16.15
C ASP A 222 21.09 -15.29 15.19
N SER A 223 21.93 -14.44 15.78
CA SER A 223 23.28 -14.11 15.33
C SER A 223 23.82 -13.09 16.32
N ALA A 224 24.10 -13.58 17.51
CA ALA A 224 25.10 -12.97 18.38
C ALA A 224 26.47 -13.10 17.71
N SER A 225 26.74 -12.41 16.60
CA SER A 225 28.07 -12.37 15.98
C SER A 225 28.23 -11.38 14.80
N ASP A 226 27.50 -10.27 14.73
CA ASP A 226 27.80 -9.24 13.71
C ASP A 226 27.68 -7.83 14.30
N ILE A 227 28.46 -7.60 15.36
CA ILE A 227 28.92 -6.24 15.68
C ILE A 227 30.34 -6.15 15.13
N THR A 228 30.44 -5.78 13.86
CA THR A 228 31.69 -5.20 13.35
C THR A 228 31.79 -3.81 13.96
N PHE A 229 32.54 -3.69 15.05
CA PHE A 229 33.03 -2.40 15.53
C PHE A 229 34.04 -1.89 14.49
N PHE A 230 33.72 -0.75 13.87
CA PHE A 230 34.70 0.12 13.22
C PHE A 230 34.98 1.30 14.15
#